data_AF-A8M3S3-F1
#
_entry.id   AF-A8M3S3-F1
#
_cell.length_a   1.000
_cell.length_b   1.000
_cell.length_c   1.000
_cell.angle_alpha   90.00
_cell.angle_beta   90.00
_cell.angle_gamma   90.00
#
_symmetry.space_group_name_H-M   'P 1'
#
loop_
_entity.id
_entity.type
_entity.pdbx_description
1 polymer ?
#
loop_
_entity_poly.entity_id
_entity_poly.type
_entity_poly.pdbx_seq_one_letter_code
_entity_poly.pdbx_strand_id
1 'polypeptide(L)'
;MAQYTIDFSAARATVAHMQDAQRRIQDSLRTLDEHSRKSLQRWDSDAKVAYAQCKQDWDQAAAQMPVLLGQATRALDAIMAQYAGAERAGASMWER
;
A
#
# COMPACT_ATOMS: atom_id res chain seq x y z
N MET A 1 8.48 17.83 -30.40
CA MET A 1 7.49 16.88 -29.86
C MET A 1 7.77 16.74 -28.38
N ALA A 2 6.80 17.00 -27.51
CA ALA A 2 6.98 16.77 -26.08
C ALA A 2 7.04 15.26 -25.85
N GLN A 3 8.22 14.75 -25.54
CA GLN A 3 8.39 13.37 -25.12
C GLN A 3 7.78 13.26 -23.72
N TYR A 4 6.55 12.75 -23.63
CA TYR A 4 5.91 12.48 -22.37
C TYR A 4 6.55 11.21 -21.77
N THR A 5 7.77 11.36 -21.26
CA THR A 5 8.40 10.32 -20.44
C THR A 5 7.60 10.24 -19.15
N ILE A 6 6.79 9.20 -19.03
CA ILE A 6 6.23 8.82 -17.74
C ILE A 6 7.40 8.40 -16.86
N ASP A 7 7.59 9.07 -15.72
CA ASP A 7 8.59 8.68 -14.74
C ASP A 7 8.10 7.44 -13.96
N PHE A 8 8.35 6.27 -14.55
CA PHE A 8 8.01 4.98 -13.94
C PHE A 8 8.82 4.69 -12.67
N SER A 9 9.93 5.41 -12.44
CA SER A 9 10.73 5.28 -11.22
C SER A 9 10.02 5.92 -10.02
N ALA A 10 9.40 7.09 -10.23
CA ALA A 10 8.57 7.76 -9.22
C ALA A 10 7.34 6.92 -8.85
N ALA A 11 6.72 6.23 -9.82
CA ALA A 11 5.59 5.35 -9.57
C ALA A 11 5.96 4.13 -8.71
N ARG A 12 7.09 3.47 -9.01
CA ARG A 12 7.62 2.38 -8.18
C ARG A 12 8.03 2.84 -6.79
N ALA A 13 8.67 4.00 -6.68
CA ALA A 13 9.01 4.61 -5.40
C ALA A 13 7.76 4.85 -4.55
N THR A 14 6.67 5.34 -5.14
CA THR A 14 5.40 5.54 -4.45
C THR A 14 4.82 4.24 -3.88
N VAL A 15 4.85 3.14 -4.64
CA VAL A 15 4.43 1.81 -4.14
C VAL A 15 5.31 1.36 -2.97
N ALA A 16 6.63 1.52 -3.07
CA ALA A 16 7.55 1.18 -1.98
C ALA A 16 7.28 2.01 -0.72
N HIS A 17 7.06 3.32 -0.86
CA HIS A 17 6.69 4.20 0.24
C HIS A 17 5.37 3.80 0.91
N MET A 18 4.38 3.37 0.13
CA MET A 18 3.11 2.88 0.68
C MET A 18 3.30 1.55 1.44
N GLN A 19 4.17 0.65 0.97
CA GLN A 19 4.51 -0.59 1.68
C GLN A 19 5.24 -0.30 3.01
N ASP A 20 6.14 0.68 3.03
CA ASP A 20 6.81 1.10 4.26
C ASP A 20 5.83 1.77 5.23
N ALA A 21 4.94 2.64 4.74
CA ALA A 21 3.89 3.25 5.54
C ALA A 21 2.98 2.19 6.17
N GLN A 22 2.58 1.17 5.41
CA GLN A 22 1.80 0.04 5.93
C GLN A 22 2.54 -0.68 7.07
N ARG A 23 3.82 -1.00 6.89
CA ARG A 23 4.62 -1.66 7.94
C ARG A 23 4.70 -0.82 9.20
N ARG A 24 4.92 0.49 9.08
CA ARG A 24 4.96 1.43 10.21
C ARG A 24 3.61 1.53 10.93
N ILE A 25 2.50 1.50 10.19
CA ILE A 25 1.16 1.45 10.79
C ILE A 25 1.01 0.17 11.58
N GLN A 26 1.26 -1.00 10.99
CA GLN A 26 1.16 -2.30 11.68
C GLN A 26 2.02 -2.36 12.95
N ASP A 27 3.26 -1.87 12.89
CA ASP A 27 4.14 -1.80 14.06
C ASP A 27 3.57 -0.88 15.15
N SER A 28 3.04 0.28 14.77
CA SER A 28 2.43 1.22 15.72
C SER A 28 1.18 0.61 16.38
N LEU A 29 0.33 -0.10 15.62
CA LEU A 29 -0.85 -0.78 16.16
C LEU A 29 -0.45 -1.91 17.12
N ARG A 30 0.60 -2.68 16.78
CA ARG A 30 1.15 -3.72 17.64
C ARG A 30 1.71 -3.15 18.95
N THR A 31 2.50 -2.08 18.87
CA THR A 31 2.98 -1.37 20.07
C THR A 31 1.81 -0.85 20.91
N LEU A 32 0.78 -0.28 20.28
CA LEU A 32 -0.41 0.18 21.00
C LEU A 32 -1.13 -0.99 21.70
N ASP A 33 -1.29 -2.15 21.04
CA ASP A 33 -1.88 -3.36 21.65
C ASP A 33 -1.08 -3.85 22.85
N GLU A 34 0.25 -3.92 22.74
CA GLU A 34 1.12 -4.32 23.83
C GLU A 34 1.01 -3.37 25.05
N HIS A 35 0.96 -2.06 24.80
CA HIS A 35 0.79 -1.05 25.85
C HIS A 35 -0.61 -1.08 26.48
N SER A 36 -1.66 -1.24 25.67
CA SER A 36 -3.04 -1.37 26.15
C SER A 36 -3.22 -2.65 26.96
N ARG A 37 -2.61 -3.78 26.57
CA ARG A 37 -2.64 -5.05 27.33
C ARG A 37 -1.99 -4.95 28.71
N LYS A 38 -0.91 -4.19 28.84
CA LYS A 38 -0.30 -3.92 30.16
C LYS A 38 -1.20 -3.09 31.06
N SER A 39 -2.01 -2.21 30.48
CA SER A 39 -2.93 -1.32 31.20
C SER A 39 -4.32 -1.93 31.44
N LEU A 40 -4.66 -2.98 30.67
CA LEU A 40 -5.96 -3.67 30.66
C LEU A 40 -6.37 -4.29 31.99
N GLN A 41 -5.42 -4.59 32.89
CA GLN A 41 -5.74 -5.02 34.26
C GLN A 41 -6.38 -3.91 35.11
N ARG A 42 -6.18 -2.64 34.73
CA ARG A 42 -6.75 -1.45 35.40
C ARG A 42 -7.96 -0.87 34.68
N TRP A 43 -8.26 -1.35 33.48
CA TRP A 43 -9.36 -0.81 32.67
C TRP A 43 -10.67 -1.50 33.01
N ASP A 44 -11.71 -0.69 33.17
CA ASP A 44 -13.08 -1.14 33.38
C ASP A 44 -13.62 -1.90 32.15
N SER A 45 -14.68 -2.69 32.33
CA SER A 45 -15.17 -3.63 31.30
C SER A 45 -15.52 -2.94 29.98
N ASP A 46 -16.10 -1.74 30.04
CA ASP A 46 -16.50 -0.96 28.85
C ASP A 46 -15.31 -0.46 28.02
N ALA A 47 -14.20 -0.10 28.67
CA ALA A 47 -12.98 0.30 27.98
C ALA A 47 -12.36 -0.88 27.20
N LYS A 48 -12.56 -2.11 27.66
CA LYS A 48 -12.13 -3.32 26.93
C LYS A 48 -12.96 -3.55 25.67
N VAL A 49 -14.26 -3.27 25.73
CA VAL A 49 -15.18 -3.40 24.58
C VAL A 49 -14.84 -2.33 23.53
N ALA A 50 -14.72 -1.07 23.93
CA ALA A 50 -14.32 0.01 23.02
C ALA A 50 -12.95 -0.24 22.38
N TYR A 51 -12.00 -0.76 23.15
CA TYR A 51 -10.69 -1.18 22.64
C TYR A 51 -10.80 -2.30 21.62
N ALA A 52 -11.59 -3.34 21.89
CA ALA A 52 -11.81 -4.45 20.97
C ALA A 52 -12.44 -3.99 19.64
N GLN A 53 -13.37 -3.04 19.70
CA GLN A 53 -14.01 -2.45 18.51
C GLN A 53 -13.00 -1.71 17.63
N CYS A 54 -12.25 -0.76 18.23
CA CYS A 54 -11.16 -0.06 17.52
C CYS A 54 -10.12 -1.06 16.99
N LYS A 55 -9.87 -2.12 17.77
CA LYS A 55 -8.97 -3.21 17.39
C LYS A 55 -9.49 -4.07 16.23
N GLN A 56 -10.78 -4.05 15.95
CA GLN A 56 -11.30 -4.76 14.79
C GLN A 56 -11.16 -3.88 13.53
N ASP A 57 -11.52 -2.60 13.66
CA ASP A 57 -11.52 -1.65 12.53
C ASP A 57 -10.10 -1.43 11.98
N TRP A 58 -9.11 -1.27 12.86
CA TRP A 58 -7.73 -1.02 12.45
C TRP A 58 -7.08 -2.25 11.76
N ASP A 59 -7.53 -3.47 12.05
CA ASP A 59 -6.99 -4.76 11.60
C ASP A 59 -7.61 -5.04 10.23
N GLN A 60 -8.90 -4.74 10.09
CA GLN A 60 -9.59 -4.73 8.80
C GLN A 60 -8.95 -3.72 7.83
N ALA A 61 -8.67 -2.50 8.28
CA ALA A 61 -7.98 -1.50 7.46
C ALA A 61 -6.55 -1.95 7.08
N ALA A 62 -5.80 -2.49 8.03
CA ALA A 62 -4.47 -3.03 7.79
C ALA A 62 -4.47 -4.25 6.83
N ALA A 63 -5.53 -5.06 6.83
CA ALA A 63 -5.70 -6.19 5.91
C ALA A 63 -6.06 -5.75 4.48
N GLN A 64 -6.72 -4.60 4.31
CA GLN A 64 -7.06 -4.07 2.98
C GLN A 64 -5.87 -3.40 2.28
N MET A 65 -4.93 -2.81 3.03
CA MET A 65 -3.75 -2.14 2.48
C MET A 65 -2.90 -3.00 1.52
N PRO A 66 -2.53 -4.26 1.83
CA PRO A 66 -1.75 -5.08 0.91
C PRO A 66 -2.54 -5.48 -0.35
N VAL A 67 -3.87 -5.56 -0.27
CA VAL A 67 -4.72 -5.83 -1.43
C VAL A 67 -4.70 -4.66 -2.40
N LEU A 68 -4.91 -3.44 -1.89
CA LEU A 68 -4.85 -2.20 -2.67
C LEU A 68 -3.46 -1.99 -3.28
N LEU A 69 -2.41 -2.24 -2.50
CA LEU A 69 -1.03 -2.16 -3.00
C LEU A 69 -0.75 -3.18 -4.09
N GLY A 70 -1.20 -4.43 -3.92
CA GLY A 70 -1.08 -5.45 -4.95
C GLY A 70 -1.84 -5.11 -6.23
N GLN A 71 -2.97 -4.40 -6.14
CA GLN A 71 -3.70 -3.89 -7.31
C GLN A 71 -2.93 -2.75 -7.99
N ALA A 72 -2.38 -1.81 -7.21
CA ALA A 72 -1.58 -0.70 -7.74
C ALA A 72 -0.31 -1.19 -8.46
N THR A 73 0.41 -2.16 -7.89
CA THR A 73 1.58 -2.77 -8.55
C THR A 73 1.19 -3.43 -9.86
N ARG A 74 0.11 -4.23 -9.87
CA ARG A 74 -0.37 -4.89 -11.10
C ARG A 74 -0.79 -3.90 -12.18
N ALA A 75 -1.45 -2.81 -11.79
CA ALA A 75 -1.83 -1.75 -12.73
C ALA A 75 -0.58 -1.07 -13.33
N LEU A 76 0.43 -0.79 -12.52
CA LEU A 76 1.70 -0.23 -13.00
C LEU A 76 2.43 -1.17 -13.95
N ASP A 77 2.53 -2.47 -13.62
CA ASP A 77 3.15 -3.46 -14.49
C ASP A 77 2.42 -3.59 -15.83
N ALA A 78 1.08 -3.56 -15.82
CA ALA A 78 0.28 -3.58 -17.03
C ALA A 78 0.53 -2.35 -17.91
N ILE A 79 0.60 -1.15 -17.31
CA ILE A 79 0.94 0.09 -18.03
C ILE A 79 2.35 0.00 -18.63
N MET A 80 3.33 -0.51 -17.88
CA MET A 80 4.70 -0.69 -18.38
C MET A 80 4.76 -1.65 -19.57
N ALA A 81 4.05 -2.79 -19.49
CA ALA A 81 4.00 -3.77 -20.57
C ALA A 81 3.36 -3.18 -21.84
N GLN A 82 2.25 -2.44 -21.68
CA GLN A 82 1.56 -1.76 -22.77
C GLN A 82 2.46 -0.71 -23.43
N TYR A 83 3.14 0.12 -22.62
CA TYR A 83 4.00 1.20 -23.10
C TYR A 83 5.22 0.65 -23.86
N ALA A 84 5.92 -0.34 -23.30
CA ALA A 84 7.05 -1.00 -23.97
C ALA A 84 6.65 -1.76 -25.25
N GLY A 85 5.40 -2.23 -25.34
CA GLY A 85 4.84 -2.81 -26.56
C GLY A 85 4.54 -1.76 -27.62
N ALA A 86 3.94 -0.64 -27.22
CA ALA A 86 3.64 0.48 -28.10
C ALA A 86 4.90 1.14 -28.67
N GLU A 87 5.96 1.31 -27.87
CA GLU A 87 7.24 1.85 -28.35
C GLU A 87 7.91 0.93 -29.37
N ARG A 88 7.90 -0.40 -29.16
CA ARG A 88 8.41 -1.36 -30.14
C ARG A 88 7.60 -1.37 -31.44
N ALA A 89 6.28 -1.32 -31.33
CA ALA A 89 5.40 -1.23 -32.50
C ALA A 89 5.61 0.08 -33.27
N GLY A 90 5.79 1.19 -32.55
CA GLY A 90 6.16 2.49 -33.12
C GLY A 90 7.51 2.42 -33.82
N ALA A 91 8.57 1.98 -33.15
CA ALA A 91 9.91 1.89 -33.74
C ALA A 91 9.94 1.02 -35.02
N SER A 92 9.28 -0.15 -35.01
CA SER A 92 9.20 -1.03 -36.20
C SER A 92 8.39 -0.45 -37.36
N MET A 93 7.48 0.50 -37.12
CA MET A 93 6.78 1.23 -38.18
C MET A 93 7.64 2.28 -38.86
N TRP A 94 8.72 2.75 -38.21
CA TRP A 94 9.61 3.78 -38.74
C TRP A 94 10.92 3.19 -39.30
N GLU A 95 11.19 1.90 -39.07
CA GLU A 95 12.27 1.13 -39.72
C GLU A 95 11.87 0.53 -41.09
N ARG A 96 10.65 0.79 -41.57
CA ARG A 96 10.20 0.48 -42.94
C ARG A 96 10.15 1.75 -43.79
#